data_AF-T1DB66-F1
#
_entry.id   AF-T1DB66-F1
#
_cell.length_a   1.000
_cell.length_b   1.000
_cell.length_c   1.000
_cell.angle_alpha   90.00
_cell.angle_beta   90.00
_cell.angle_gamma   90.00
#
_symmetry.space_group_name_H-M   'P 1'
#
loop_
_entity.id
_entity.type
_entity.pdbx_description
1 polymer ?
#
loop_
_entity_poly.entity_id
_entity_poly.type
_entity_poly.pdbx_seq_one_letter_code
_entity_poly.pdbx_strand_id
1 'polypeptide(L)'
;AYLDKAMKILDDSEENKERVRKGLPSANELLLRGAGVTPRLEPFKEKYGLEGACLAGIPLITGIGNLAGLKLLRHPGATGRVDTDYNGKVKAAIRALDEHDFVLLNIKAPDIAGHDGSPLLKRDVIEKIDAALGQVLEVSDRIVTCITGDHSTPSHHHGA
;
A
#
# COMPACT_ATOMS: atom_id res chain seq x y z
N ALA A 1 -20.40 -10.37 22.92
CA ALA A 1 -19.38 -10.38 23.99
C ALA A 1 -18.24 -9.39 23.73
N TYR A 2 -17.42 -9.57 22.69
CA TYR A 2 -16.32 -8.62 22.39
C TYR A 2 -16.83 -7.24 21.98
N LEU A 3 -17.70 -7.17 20.97
CA LEU A 3 -18.26 -5.90 20.47
C LEU A 3 -19.02 -5.14 21.56
N ASP A 4 -19.89 -5.82 22.33
CA ASP A 4 -20.59 -5.19 23.45
C ASP A 4 -19.64 -4.57 24.49
N LYS A 5 -18.49 -5.21 24.73
CA LYS A 5 -17.47 -4.68 25.65
C LYS A 5 -16.72 -3.50 25.02
N ALA A 6 -16.36 -3.60 23.74
CA ALA A 6 -15.71 -2.53 23.01
C ALA A 6 -16.58 -1.27 22.96
N MET A 7 -17.88 -1.43 22.67
CA MET A 7 -18.84 -0.32 22.62
C MET A 7 -18.91 0.42 23.95
N LYS A 8 -19.05 -0.31 25.07
CA LYS A 8 -19.04 0.31 26.41
C LYS A 8 -17.76 1.10 26.70
N ILE A 9 -16.60 0.52 26.36
CA ILE A 9 -15.30 1.19 26.56
C ILE A 9 -15.20 2.45 25.70
N LEU A 10 -15.66 2.39 24.45
CA LEU A 10 -15.61 3.51 23.53
C LEU A 10 -16.61 4.61 23.92
N ASP A 11 -17.81 4.27 24.37
CA ASP A 11 -18.80 5.24 24.88
C ASP A 11 -18.26 6.04 26.06
N ASP A 12 -17.54 5.38 26.96
CA ASP A 12 -16.98 6.01 28.15
C ASP A 12 -15.68 6.78 27.88
N SER A 13 -15.14 6.73 26.66
CA SER A 13 -13.88 7.37 26.28
C SER A 13 -13.98 8.90 26.26
N GLU A 14 -12.89 9.58 26.63
CA GLU A 14 -12.84 11.04 26.66
C GLU A 14 -12.99 11.64 25.26
N GLU A 15 -12.44 10.97 24.25
CA GLU A 15 -12.56 11.34 22.84
C GLU A 15 -14.02 11.33 22.39
N ASN A 16 -14.80 10.31 22.74
CA ASN A 16 -16.22 10.24 22.39
C ASN A 16 -17.06 11.24 23.17
N LYS A 17 -16.77 11.47 24.46
CA LYS A 17 -17.39 12.54 25.25
C LYS A 17 -17.15 13.93 24.64
N GLU A 18 -15.95 14.19 24.14
CA GLU A 18 -15.61 15.45 23.46
C GLU A 18 -16.29 15.58 22.09
N ARG A 19 -16.40 14.48 21.32
CA ARG A 19 -17.16 14.47 20.05
C ARG A 19 -18.62 14.84 20.28
N VAL A 20 -19.26 14.23 21.28
CA VAL A 20 -20.66 14.52 21.64
C VAL A 20 -20.81 15.97 22.10
N ARG A 21 -19.90 16.49 22.92
CA ARG A 21 -19.88 17.93 23.31
C ARG A 21 -19.82 18.87 22.10
N LYS A 22 -19.13 18.47 21.04
CA LYS A 22 -19.04 19.21 19.76
C LYS A 22 -20.22 18.96 18.81
N GLY A 23 -21.22 18.18 19.20
CA GLY A 23 -22.34 17.80 18.33
C GLY A 23 -21.96 16.84 17.20
N LEU A 24 -20.81 16.17 17.28
CA LEU A 24 -20.37 15.16 16.33
C LEU A 24 -20.89 13.77 16.72
N PRO A 25 -21.13 12.85 15.74
CA PRO A 25 -21.48 11.47 16.05
C PRO A 25 -20.41 10.76 16.88
N SER A 26 -20.80 9.94 17.86
CA SER A 26 -19.86 9.07 18.58
C SER A 26 -19.23 8.04 17.64
N ALA A 27 -17.97 7.72 17.87
CA ALA A 27 -17.23 6.62 17.23
C ALA A 27 -17.14 5.45 18.24
N ASN A 28 -18.29 4.87 18.57
CA ASN A 28 -18.45 3.86 19.63
C ASN A 28 -18.69 2.44 19.13
N GLU A 29 -18.83 2.24 17.82
CA GLU A 29 -19.06 0.91 17.24
C GLU A 29 -17.84 0.46 16.41
N LEU A 30 -17.50 -0.83 16.49
CA LEU A 30 -16.42 -1.43 15.70
C LEU A 30 -16.99 -2.25 14.54
N LEU A 31 -16.91 -1.68 13.33
CA LEU A 31 -17.30 -2.38 12.11
C LEU A 31 -16.22 -3.37 11.67
N LEU A 32 -16.31 -4.59 12.19
CA LEU A 32 -15.40 -5.69 11.83
C LEU A 32 -15.81 -6.30 10.49
N ARG A 33 -14.83 -6.50 9.60
CA ARG A 33 -15.00 -7.21 8.33
C ARG A 33 -13.70 -7.85 7.90
N GLY A 34 -13.78 -8.80 6.96
CA GLY A 34 -12.60 -9.44 6.39
C GLY A 34 -11.87 -10.37 7.37
N ALA A 35 -12.63 -11.22 8.08
CA ALA A 35 -12.04 -12.26 8.90
C ALA A 35 -11.14 -13.16 8.03
N GLY A 36 -9.87 -13.25 8.42
CA GLY A 36 -8.87 -14.02 7.69
C GLY A 36 -8.03 -14.86 8.66
N VAL A 37 -7.55 -16.00 8.16
CA VAL A 37 -6.54 -16.81 8.84
C VAL A 37 -5.20 -16.51 8.18
N THR A 38 -4.16 -16.30 8.97
CA THR A 38 -2.81 -16.05 8.44
C THR A 38 -2.33 -17.28 7.67
N PRO A 39 -2.12 -17.19 6.33
CA PRO A 39 -1.60 -18.31 5.57
C PRO A 39 -0.14 -18.56 5.96
N ARG A 40 0.31 -19.81 5.84
CA ARG A 40 1.74 -20.13 5.86
C ARG A 40 2.25 -20.03 4.44
N LEU A 41 3.18 -19.10 4.22
CA LEU A 41 3.93 -18.99 2.98
C LEU A 41 5.33 -19.55 3.21
N GLU A 42 5.84 -20.28 2.22
CA GLU A 42 7.28 -20.58 2.16
C GLU A 42 8.03 -19.24 1.99
N PRO A 43 9.01 -18.92 2.85
CA PRO A 43 9.79 -17.69 2.73
C PRO A 43 10.44 -17.57 1.34
N PHE A 44 10.45 -16.36 0.79
CA PHE A 44 10.96 -16.07 -0.56
C PHE A 44 12.41 -16.56 -0.75
N LYS A 45 13.26 -16.35 0.26
CA LYS A 45 14.63 -16.84 0.26
C LYS A 45 14.73 -18.36 0.21
N GLU A 46 13.88 -19.08 0.93
CA GLU A 46 13.87 -20.55 0.92
C GLU A 46 13.41 -21.09 -0.44
N LYS A 47 12.38 -20.46 -1.01
CA LYS A 47 11.79 -20.88 -2.28
C LYS A 47 12.68 -20.58 -3.51
N TYR A 48 13.33 -19.42 -3.52
CA TYR A 48 14.05 -18.92 -4.71
C TYR A 48 15.56 -18.80 -4.52
N GLY A 49 16.07 -18.91 -3.29
CA GLY A 49 17.49 -18.73 -2.99
C GLY A 49 17.97 -17.28 -3.08
N LEU A 50 17.06 -16.31 -3.13
CA LEU A 50 17.33 -14.88 -3.35
C LEU A 50 16.92 -14.04 -2.14
N GLU A 51 17.68 -12.98 -1.86
CA GLU A 51 17.31 -11.96 -0.87
C GLU A 51 16.34 -10.96 -1.50
N GLY A 52 15.16 -10.83 -0.89
CA GLY A 52 14.09 -10.00 -1.43
C GLY A 52 13.69 -8.85 -0.49
N ALA A 53 13.33 -7.71 -1.07
CA ALA A 53 12.80 -6.56 -0.34
C ALA A 53 11.45 -6.08 -0.91
N CYS A 54 10.67 -5.37 -0.10
CA CYS A 54 9.37 -4.82 -0.45
C CYS A 54 9.25 -3.36 0.00
N LEU A 55 8.99 -2.47 -0.94
CA LEU A 55 8.69 -1.06 -0.71
C LEU A 55 7.26 -0.77 -1.15
N ALA A 56 6.38 -0.52 -0.19
CA ALA A 56 4.98 -0.17 -0.44
C ALA A 56 4.51 0.94 0.50
N GLY A 57 3.50 1.69 0.07
CA GLY A 57 2.90 2.77 0.87
C GLY A 57 1.67 2.35 1.67
N ILE A 58 1.26 1.07 1.61
CA ILE A 58 0.05 0.58 2.26
C ILE A 58 0.28 -0.68 3.11
N PRO A 59 -0.38 -0.81 4.28
CA PRO A 59 -0.19 -1.94 5.20
C PRO A 59 -0.44 -3.32 4.59
N LEU A 60 -1.44 -3.44 3.70
CA LEU A 60 -1.81 -4.72 3.09
C LEU A 60 -0.62 -5.35 2.33
N ILE A 61 0.01 -4.58 1.45
CA ILE A 61 1.13 -5.06 0.63
C ILE A 61 2.37 -5.31 1.49
N THR A 62 2.66 -4.44 2.46
CA THR A 62 3.76 -4.69 3.41
C THR A 62 3.51 -5.93 4.28
N GLY A 63 2.25 -6.21 4.63
CA GLY A 63 1.86 -7.40 5.37
C GLY A 63 2.12 -8.68 4.56
N ILE A 64 1.74 -8.68 3.28
CA ILE A 64 2.03 -9.79 2.35
C ILE A 64 3.53 -9.96 2.17
N GLY A 65 4.27 -8.87 1.94
CA GLY A 65 5.73 -8.92 1.82
C GLY A 65 6.40 -9.51 3.05
N ASN A 66 5.94 -9.13 4.25
CA ASN A 66 6.44 -9.69 5.51
C ASN A 66 6.11 -11.18 5.65
N LEU A 67 4.89 -11.60 5.30
CA LEU A 67 4.51 -13.02 5.32
C LEU A 67 5.35 -13.86 4.35
N ALA A 68 5.73 -13.28 3.21
CA ALA A 68 6.63 -13.90 2.24
C ALA A 68 8.11 -13.82 2.64
N GLY A 69 8.46 -13.23 3.79
CA GLY A 69 9.84 -13.11 4.25
C GLY A 69 10.67 -12.04 3.53
N LEU A 70 10.04 -11.07 2.86
CA LEU A 70 10.74 -9.95 2.22
C LEU A 70 11.13 -8.88 3.26
N LYS A 71 12.31 -8.29 3.09
CA LYS A 71 12.74 -7.12 3.88
C LYS A 71 11.83 -5.93 3.58
N LEU A 72 11.13 -5.43 4.59
CA LEU A 72 10.31 -4.23 4.43
C LEU A 72 11.16 -2.96 4.41
N LEU A 73 11.08 -2.23 3.30
CA LEU A 73 11.71 -0.94 3.11
C LEU A 73 10.72 0.18 3.47
N ARG A 74 11.24 1.25 4.08
CA ARG A 74 10.48 2.45 4.41
C ARG A 74 11.07 3.64 3.69
N HIS A 75 10.21 4.46 3.10
CA HIS A 75 10.58 5.72 2.47
C HIS A 75 9.70 6.85 3.00
N PRO A 76 10.27 7.92 3.57
CA PRO A 76 9.51 9.13 3.90
C PRO A 76 8.78 9.65 2.66
N GLY A 77 7.47 9.87 2.74
CA GLY A 77 6.64 10.26 1.59
C GLY A 77 6.03 9.11 0.80
N ALA A 78 6.25 7.84 1.20
CA ALA A 78 5.47 6.71 0.68
C ALA A 78 4.07 6.64 1.34
N THR A 79 3.17 7.56 1.00
CA THR A 79 1.87 7.76 1.67
C THR A 79 0.81 6.70 1.32
N GLY A 80 1.01 5.95 0.23
CA GLY A 80 -0.01 5.04 -0.30
C GLY A 80 -1.19 5.74 -0.99
N ARG A 81 -1.07 7.06 -1.22
CA ARG A 81 -2.07 7.92 -1.86
C ARG A 81 -1.50 8.60 -3.11
N VAL A 82 -2.29 9.45 -3.76
CA VAL A 82 -1.92 10.18 -4.99
C VAL A 82 -0.85 11.27 -4.77
N ASP A 83 -0.60 11.65 -3.52
CA ASP A 83 0.44 12.59 -3.08
C ASP A 83 1.76 11.90 -2.70
N THR A 84 1.90 10.60 -2.97
CA THR A 84 3.12 9.85 -2.65
C THR A 84 4.33 10.38 -3.42
N ASP A 85 5.51 10.27 -2.82
CA ASP A 85 6.79 10.57 -3.49
C ASP A 85 7.17 9.47 -4.50
N TYR A 86 6.75 9.63 -5.76
CA TYR A 86 7.04 8.66 -6.82
C TYR A 86 8.54 8.52 -7.10
N ASN A 87 9.24 9.64 -7.26
CA ASN A 87 10.66 9.66 -7.60
C ASN A 87 11.52 9.05 -6.49
N GLY A 88 11.29 9.45 -5.25
CA GLY A 88 12.04 8.94 -4.10
C GLY A 88 11.80 7.45 -3.87
N LYS A 89 10.58 6.95 -4.12
CA LYS A 89 10.29 5.51 -4.04
C LYS A 89 11.03 4.69 -5.10
N VAL A 90 11.03 5.15 -6.36
CA VAL A 90 11.79 4.47 -7.43
C VAL A 90 13.28 4.47 -7.11
N LYS A 91 13.83 5.63 -6.71
CA LYS A 91 15.22 5.76 -6.30
C LYS A 91 15.60 4.85 -5.13
N ALA A 92 14.75 4.79 -4.11
CA ALA A 92 14.95 3.90 -2.96
C ALA A 92 14.89 2.42 -3.35
N ALA A 93 14.01 2.05 -4.27
CA ALA A 93 13.93 0.68 -4.79
C ALA A 93 15.19 0.30 -5.60
N ILE A 94 15.68 1.19 -6.46
CA ILE A 94 16.92 0.98 -7.22
C ILE A 94 18.10 0.80 -6.25
N ARG A 95 18.25 1.70 -5.26
CA ARG A 95 19.32 1.59 -4.26
C ARG A 95 19.26 0.30 -3.46
N ALA A 96 18.06 -0.22 -3.18
CA ALA A 96 17.92 -1.46 -2.43
C ALA A 96 18.47 -2.68 -3.18
N LEU A 97 18.60 -2.62 -4.51
CA LEU A 97 19.22 -3.67 -5.32
C LEU A 97 20.74 -3.77 -5.13
N ASP A 98 21.38 -2.80 -4.45
CA ASP A 98 22.79 -2.93 -4.04
C ASP A 98 22.96 -3.96 -2.91
N GLU A 99 21.89 -4.26 -2.16
CA GLU A 99 21.91 -5.16 -0.99
C GLU A 99 20.95 -6.36 -1.13
N HIS A 100 20.11 -6.39 -2.17
CA HIS A 100 19.08 -7.41 -2.37
C HIS A 100 19.01 -7.82 -3.84
N ASP A 101 18.70 -9.08 -4.11
CA ASP A 101 18.60 -9.62 -5.47
C ASP A 101 17.25 -9.29 -6.14
N PHE A 102 16.22 -9.03 -5.31
CA PHE A 102 14.86 -8.75 -5.76
C PHE A 102 14.23 -7.61 -4.95
N VAL A 103 13.56 -6.67 -5.63
CA VAL A 103 12.80 -5.60 -4.98
C VAL A 103 11.40 -5.51 -5.57
N LEU A 104 10.39 -5.71 -4.72
CA LEU A 104 9.00 -5.40 -5.02
C LEU A 104 8.72 -3.93 -4.68
N LEU A 105 8.51 -3.09 -5.70
CA LEU A 105 8.02 -1.73 -5.55
C LEU A 105 6.53 -1.67 -5.87
N ASN A 106 5.70 -1.29 -4.90
CA ASN A 106 4.25 -1.11 -5.11
C ASN A 106 3.87 0.37 -5.10
N ILE A 107 3.10 0.82 -6.10
CA ILE A 107 2.53 2.17 -6.19
C ILE A 107 1.00 2.08 -6.23
N LYS A 108 0.35 2.51 -5.15
CA LYS A 108 -1.11 2.38 -4.95
C LYS A 108 -1.95 3.41 -5.70
N ALA A 109 -1.36 4.55 -6.05
CA ALA A 109 -2.07 5.73 -6.54
C ALA A 109 -3.01 5.49 -7.74
N PRO A 110 -2.68 4.67 -8.76
CA PRO A 110 -3.58 4.42 -9.90
C PRO A 110 -4.91 3.77 -9.49
N ASP A 111 -4.89 2.94 -8.46
CA ASP A 111 -6.08 2.25 -7.96
C ASP A 111 -7.01 3.22 -7.21
N ILE A 112 -6.45 4.17 -6.45
CA ILE A 112 -7.23 5.23 -5.78
C ILE A 112 -7.99 6.05 -6.82
N ALA A 113 -7.31 6.51 -7.87
CA ALA A 113 -7.95 7.27 -8.94
C ALA A 113 -9.01 6.45 -9.73
N GLY A 114 -8.83 5.13 -9.82
CA GLY A 114 -9.81 4.20 -10.36
C GLY A 114 -11.08 4.14 -9.52
N HIS A 115 -10.95 3.86 -8.22
CA HIS A 115 -12.07 3.82 -7.28
C HIS A 115 -12.81 5.16 -7.13
N ASP A 116 -12.10 6.27 -7.24
CA ASP A 116 -12.69 7.62 -7.20
C ASP A 116 -13.39 8.00 -8.52
N GLY A 117 -13.42 7.11 -9.52
CA GLY A 117 -14.08 7.36 -10.81
C GLY A 117 -13.44 8.51 -11.60
N SER A 118 -12.15 8.80 -11.37
CA SER A 118 -11.46 9.95 -11.94
C SER A 118 -10.46 9.53 -13.01
N PRO A 119 -10.87 9.43 -14.29
CA PRO A 119 -9.99 8.99 -15.37
C PRO A 119 -8.83 9.97 -15.62
N LEU A 120 -9.06 11.28 -15.46
CA LEU A 120 -8.01 12.29 -15.63
C LEU A 120 -6.95 12.18 -14.53
N LEU A 121 -7.36 12.02 -13.27
CA LEU A 121 -6.42 11.80 -12.19
C LEU A 121 -5.64 10.50 -12.38
N LYS A 122 -6.30 9.44 -12.88
CA LYS A 122 -5.64 8.17 -13.14
C LYS A 122 -4.57 8.30 -14.22
N ARG A 123 -4.85 9.03 -15.32
CA ARG A 123 -3.86 9.41 -16.34
C ARG A 123 -2.69 10.15 -15.69
N ASP A 124 -2.96 11.24 -14.96
CA ASP A 124 -1.91 12.10 -14.40
C ASP A 124 -1.00 11.34 -13.41
N VAL A 125 -1.57 10.42 -12.63
CA VAL A 125 -0.80 9.54 -11.75
C VAL A 125 0.07 8.56 -12.53
N ILE A 126 -0.44 7.98 -13.62
CA ILE A 126 0.33 7.07 -14.48
C ILE A 126 1.49 7.83 -15.14
N GLU A 127 1.27 9.06 -15.62
CA GLU A 127 2.32 9.91 -16.19
C GLU A 127 3.41 10.23 -15.15
N LYS A 128 3.05 10.50 -13.90
CA LYS A 128 4.02 10.68 -12.80
C LYS A 128 4.83 9.41 -12.51
N ILE A 129 4.19 8.24 -12.59
CA ILE A 129 4.86 6.94 -12.43
C ILE A 129 5.84 6.72 -13.57
N ASP A 130 5.41 6.95 -14.82
CA ASP A 130 6.24 6.82 -16.01
C ASP A 130 7.49 7.72 -15.92
N ALA A 131 7.32 9.00 -15.60
CA ALA A 131 8.41 9.93 -15.39
C ALA A 131 9.39 9.45 -14.29
N ALA A 132 8.88 8.92 -13.18
CA ALA A 132 9.72 8.41 -12.09
C ALA A 132 10.47 7.13 -12.49
N LEU A 133 9.84 6.24 -13.26
CA LEU A 133 10.41 5.01 -13.79
C LEU A 133 11.50 5.27 -14.84
N GLY A 134 11.61 6.47 -15.39
CA GLY A 134 12.75 6.86 -16.24
C GLY A 134 14.11 6.57 -15.59
N GLN A 135 14.21 6.69 -14.26
CA GLN A 135 15.42 6.35 -13.48
C GLN A 135 15.82 4.86 -13.62
N VAL A 136 14.88 3.96 -13.90
CA VAL A 136 15.15 2.52 -14.07
C VAL A 136 15.95 2.26 -15.35
N LEU A 137 15.78 3.10 -16.38
CA LEU A 137 16.55 2.97 -17.62
C LEU A 137 18.05 3.17 -17.41
N GLU A 138 18.43 3.98 -16.42
CA GLU A 138 19.83 4.27 -16.07
C GLU A 138 20.58 3.04 -15.53
N VAL A 139 19.85 2.03 -15.05
CA VAL A 139 20.40 0.79 -14.48
C VAL A 139 19.97 -0.47 -15.27
N SER A 140 19.33 -0.28 -16.42
CA SER A 140 18.71 -1.36 -17.20
C SER A 140 19.68 -2.40 -17.76
N ASP A 141 20.98 -2.08 -17.80
CA ASP A 141 22.05 -3.00 -18.20
C ASP A 141 22.37 -4.04 -17.11
N ARG A 142 21.93 -3.80 -15.87
CA ARG A 142 22.29 -4.62 -14.70
C ARG A 142 21.10 -5.30 -14.02
N ILE A 143 19.87 -4.94 -14.38
CA ILE A 143 18.66 -5.44 -13.72
C ILE A 143 17.62 -5.92 -14.73
N VAL A 144 16.83 -6.91 -14.32
CA VAL A 144 15.62 -7.29 -15.05
C VAL A 144 14.44 -6.55 -14.43
N THR A 145 13.74 -5.76 -15.25
CA THR A 145 12.58 -4.97 -14.79
C THR A 145 11.29 -5.61 -15.28
N CYS A 146 10.31 -5.74 -14.38
CA CYS A 146 8.95 -6.15 -14.70
C CYS A 146 7.97 -5.10 -14.15
N ILE A 147 7.06 -4.61 -15.01
CA ILE A 147 6.04 -3.63 -14.65
C ILE A 147 4.68 -4.22 -14.98
N THR A 148 3.79 -4.25 -14.00
CA THR A 148 2.41 -4.74 -14.18
C THR A 148 1.47 -4.12 -13.14
N GLY A 149 0.17 -4.27 -13.36
CA GLY A 149 -0.84 -4.15 -12.30
C GLY A 149 -1.11 -5.51 -11.67
N ASP A 150 -1.48 -5.52 -10.38
CA ASP A 150 -1.97 -6.70 -9.68
C ASP A 150 -3.43 -7.01 -10.03
N HIS A 151 -4.21 -5.99 -10.40
CA HIS A 151 -5.55 -6.12 -10.96
C HIS A 151 -5.93 -4.90 -11.81
N SER A 152 -7.11 -4.97 -12.44
CA SER A 152 -7.72 -3.84 -13.13
C SER A 152 -8.69 -3.10 -12.21
N THR A 153 -8.66 -1.77 -12.26
CA THR A 153 -9.62 -0.89 -11.57
C THR A 153 -10.11 0.17 -12.55
N PRO A 154 -11.17 -0.10 -13.31
CA PRO A 154 -11.71 0.85 -14.29
C PRO A 154 -12.17 2.15 -13.61
N SER A 155 -11.88 3.30 -14.22
CA SER A 155 -12.39 4.60 -13.75
C SER A 155 -13.85 4.85 -14.16
N HIS A 156 -14.46 3.91 -14.88
CA HIS A 156 -15.88 3.92 -15.19
C HIS A 156 -16.59 2.99 -14.21
N HIS A 157 -17.50 3.53 -13.40
CA HIS A 157 -18.54 2.71 -12.81
C HIS A 157 -19.85 2.91 -13.57
N HIS A 158 -20.38 1.80 -14.08
CA HIS A 158 -21.82 1.59 -14.12
C HIS A 158 -22.27 1.43 -12.66
N GLY A 159 -23.10 2.35 -12.18
CA GLY A 159 -23.62 2.38 -10.83
C GLY A 159 -24.55 3.57 -10.64
N ALA A 160 -25.68 3.53 -11.35
CA ALA A 160 -26.93 4.07 -10.83
C ALA A 160 -27.45 3.13 -9.73
#